data_AF-A0A0C2F552-F1
#
_entry.id   AF-A0A0C2F552-F1
#
_cell.length_a   1.000
_cell.length_b   1.000
_cell.length_c   1.000
_cell.angle_alpha   90.00
_cell.angle_beta   90.00
_cell.angle_gamma   90.00
#
_symmetry.space_group_name_H-M   'P 1'
#
loop_
_entity.id
_entity.type
_entity.pdbx_description
1 polymer ?
#
loop_
_entity_poly.entity_id
_entity_poly.type
_entity_poly.pdbx_seq_one_letter_code
_entity_poly.pdbx_strand_id
1 'polypeptide(L)'
;MFELIIFEIVDVMDSGSRFVSWRLCLTAMLITLIVALPIYVAYTLLKSISFIKPRFLTPLTTFLWFVFIYFFWKLGDPFPILSAKHGIFTIEQAISRIGVIGVTVMAVLSGFGAVNAPYVYMTVFMRKVDQHAITQMERKLMQTMEMIAIKKRRVAQYERELALSAFSRGQSVL
;
A
#
# COMPACT_ATOMS: atom_id res chain seq x y z
N MET A 1 -8.63 -1.52 18.25
CA MET A 1 -7.63 -2.56 18.64
C MET A 1 -6.37 -1.95 19.21
N PHE A 2 -5.57 -1.17 18.44
CA PHE A 2 -4.31 -0.60 18.94
C PHE A 2 -4.44 0.30 20.18
N GLU A 3 -5.48 1.14 20.25
CA GLU A 3 -5.72 2.03 21.39
C GLU A 3 -5.98 1.26 22.71
N LEU A 4 -6.65 0.12 22.64
CA LEU A 4 -6.89 -0.76 23.80
C LEU A 4 -5.59 -1.43 24.28
N ILE A 5 -4.68 -1.79 23.37
CA ILE A 5 -3.37 -2.37 23.71
C ILE A 5 -2.47 -1.31 24.36
N ILE A 6 -2.54 -0.06 23.90
CA ILE A 6 -1.82 1.06 24.51
C ILE A 6 -2.37 1.33 25.92
N PHE A 7 -3.69 1.30 26.12
CA PHE A 7 -4.30 1.43 27.45
C PHE A 7 -4.00 0.26 28.40
N GLU A 8 -3.72 -0.94 27.86
CA GLU A 8 -3.21 -2.08 28.62
C GLU A 8 -1.80 -1.80 29.15
N ILE A 9 -0.90 -1.30 28.29
CA ILE A 9 0.51 -1.03 28.63
C ILE A 9 0.64 0.15 29.61
N VAL A 10 -0.24 1.14 29.51
CA VAL A 10 -0.21 2.36 30.33
C VAL A 10 -0.97 2.19 31.66
N ASP A 11 -1.63 1.05 31.87
CA ASP A 11 -2.36 0.64 33.09
C ASP A 11 -3.42 1.65 33.61
N VAL A 12 -4.11 2.34 32.70
CA VAL A 12 -5.06 3.42 33.05
C VAL A 12 -6.49 2.93 33.31
N MET A 13 -6.87 1.74 32.84
CA MET A 13 -8.28 1.27 32.84
C MET A 13 -8.48 -0.04 33.62
N ASP A 14 -9.60 -0.25 34.30
CA ASP A 14 -9.87 -1.50 35.03
C ASP A 14 -9.86 -2.75 34.12
N SER A 15 -9.28 -3.85 34.62
CA SER A 15 -9.09 -5.11 33.86
C SER A 15 -10.39 -5.71 33.33
N GLY A 16 -11.51 -5.54 34.05
CA GLY A 16 -12.81 -6.04 33.63
C GLY A 16 -13.38 -5.28 32.43
N SER A 17 -13.20 -3.96 32.39
CA SER A 17 -13.68 -3.11 31.29
C SER A 17 -12.91 -3.35 29.99
N ARG A 18 -11.59 -3.65 30.09
CA ARG A 18 -10.74 -4.01 28.95
C ARG A 18 -11.24 -5.26 28.23
N PHE A 19 -11.54 -6.33 28.99
CA PHE A 19 -12.00 -7.59 28.43
C PHE A 19 -13.35 -7.45 27.70
N VAL A 20 -14.28 -6.70 28.28
CA VAL A 20 -15.59 -6.42 27.63
C VAL A 20 -15.41 -5.61 26.35
N SER A 21 -14.57 -4.56 26.39
CA SER A 21 -14.28 -3.73 25.23
C SER A 21 -13.61 -4.52 24.10
N TRP A 22 -12.67 -5.41 24.45
CA TRP A 22 -12.02 -6.31 23.50
C TRP A 22 -13.00 -7.29 22.86
N ARG A 23 -13.85 -7.94 23.68
CA ARG A 23 -14.87 -8.87 23.19
C ARG A 23 -15.91 -8.18 22.30
N LEU A 24 -16.33 -6.96 22.65
CA LEU A 24 -17.25 -6.16 21.84
C LEU A 24 -16.59 -5.77 20.51
N CYS A 25 -15.34 -5.28 20.54
CA CYS A 25 -14.60 -4.90 19.34
C CYS A 25 -14.41 -6.09 18.40
N LEU A 26 -14.00 -7.26 18.92
CA LEU A 26 -13.90 -8.49 18.15
C LEU A 26 -15.23 -8.89 17.53
N THR A 27 -16.32 -8.86 18.31
CA THR A 27 -17.66 -9.21 17.81
C THR A 27 -18.13 -8.23 16.74
N ALA A 28 -17.91 -6.93 16.92
CA ALA A 28 -18.26 -5.90 15.94
C ALA A 28 -17.45 -6.03 14.65
N MET A 29 -16.15 -6.34 14.74
CA MET A 29 -15.30 -6.60 13.57
C MET A 29 -15.77 -7.83 12.79
N LEU A 30 -16.13 -8.92 13.49
CA LEU A 30 -16.66 -10.13 12.86
C LEU A 30 -17.98 -9.89 12.14
N ILE A 31 -18.92 -9.19 12.79
CA ILE A 31 -20.22 -8.84 12.19
C ILE A 31 -20.00 -7.97 10.94
N THR A 32 -19.14 -6.97 11.04
CA THR A 32 -18.83 -6.08 9.91
C THR A 32 -18.25 -6.88 8.75
N LEU A 33 -17.34 -7.82 9.02
CA LEU A 33 -16.67 -8.58 7.98
C LEU A 33 -17.54 -9.67 7.33
N ILE A 34 -18.33 -10.41 8.12
CA ILE A 34 -19.16 -11.51 7.62
C ILE A 34 -20.50 -11.01 7.06
N VAL A 35 -21.06 -9.94 7.64
CA VAL A 35 -22.41 -9.48 7.27
C VAL A 35 -22.36 -8.18 6.47
N ALA A 36 -21.73 -7.12 7.00
CA ALA A 36 -21.82 -5.81 6.37
C ALA A 36 -21.05 -5.73 5.04
N LEU A 37 -19.80 -6.25 5.00
CA LEU A 37 -18.99 -6.21 3.78
C LEU A 37 -19.61 -6.98 2.61
N PRO A 38 -20.08 -8.23 2.76
CA PRO A 38 -20.65 -8.97 1.63
C PRO A 38 -21.94 -8.33 1.10
N ILE A 39 -22.77 -7.76 1.99
CA ILE A 39 -23.97 -7.01 1.58
C ILE A 39 -23.56 -5.77 0.78
N TYR A 40 -22.57 -5.01 1.26
CA TYR A 40 -22.12 -3.78 0.61
C TYR A 40 -21.49 -4.06 -0.77
N VAL A 41 -20.64 -5.08 -0.86
CA VAL A 41 -20.02 -5.52 -2.13
C VAL A 41 -21.09 -6.03 -3.09
N ALA A 42 -21.99 -6.90 -2.64
CA ALA A 42 -23.08 -7.41 -3.49
C ALA A 42 -23.95 -6.25 -4.02
N TYR A 43 -24.37 -5.32 -3.16
CA TYR A 43 -25.16 -4.17 -3.57
C TYR A 43 -24.42 -3.29 -4.60
N THR A 44 -23.14 -3.02 -4.38
CA THR A 44 -22.32 -2.21 -5.30
C THR A 44 -22.11 -2.91 -6.64
N LEU A 45 -21.86 -4.22 -6.64
CA LEU A 45 -21.71 -5.03 -7.86
C LEU A 45 -23.02 -5.05 -8.66
N LEU A 46 -24.15 -5.29 -8.01
CA LEU A 46 -25.46 -5.30 -8.66
C LEU A 46 -25.83 -3.92 -9.22
N LYS A 47 -25.52 -2.85 -8.49
CA LYS A 47 -25.75 -1.48 -8.95
C LYS A 47 -24.86 -1.11 -10.15
N SER A 48 -23.63 -1.63 -10.20
CA SER A 48 -22.72 -1.41 -11.33
C SER A 48 -23.21 -2.07 -12.63
N ILE A 49 -24.07 -3.08 -12.55
CA ILE A 49 -24.63 -3.75 -13.72
C ILE A 49 -25.84 -2.95 -14.21
N SER A 50 -25.65 -2.22 -15.31
CA SER A 50 -26.69 -1.40 -15.96
C SER A 50 -27.98 -2.16 -16.33
N PHE A 51 -27.93 -3.50 -16.39
CA PHE A 51 -29.03 -4.35 -16.83
C PHE A 51 -30.08 -4.63 -15.74
N ILE A 52 -29.79 -4.38 -14.47
CA ILE A 52 -30.66 -4.81 -13.36
C ILE A 52 -31.67 -3.71 -13.00
N LYS A 53 -32.97 -4.04 -13.11
CA LYS A 53 -34.04 -3.14 -12.67
C LYS A 53 -33.96 -2.92 -11.15
N PRO A 54 -34.23 -1.70 -10.64
CA PRO A 54 -34.13 -1.40 -9.22
C PRO A 54 -35.03 -2.27 -8.33
N ARG A 55 -36.14 -2.79 -8.89
CA ARG A 55 -37.07 -3.71 -8.21
C ARG A 55 -36.47 -5.08 -7.88
N PHE A 56 -35.50 -5.56 -8.66
CA PHE A 56 -34.84 -6.85 -8.43
C PHE A 56 -33.51 -6.71 -7.67
N LEU A 57 -33.07 -5.48 -7.41
CA LEU A 57 -31.78 -5.21 -6.78
C LEU A 57 -31.72 -5.75 -5.35
N THR A 58 -32.75 -5.49 -4.54
CA THR A 58 -32.84 -5.96 -3.15
C THR A 58 -32.94 -7.47 -3.00
N PRO A 59 -33.88 -8.20 -3.68
CA PRO A 59 -33.95 -9.66 -3.52
C PRO A 59 -32.71 -10.36 -4.07
N LEU A 60 -32.12 -9.86 -5.16
CA LEU A 60 -30.90 -10.44 -5.72
C LEU A 60 -29.69 -10.21 -4.81
N THR A 61 -29.59 -9.03 -4.17
CA THR A 61 -28.54 -8.76 -3.16
C THR A 61 -28.66 -9.72 -1.98
N THR A 62 -29.88 -9.92 -1.46
CA THR A 62 -30.14 -10.86 -0.35
C THR A 62 -29.82 -12.29 -0.75
N PHE A 63 -30.19 -12.71 -1.96
CA PHE A 63 -29.84 -14.04 -2.47
C PHE A 63 -28.32 -14.23 -2.57
N LEU A 64 -27.60 -13.27 -3.16
CA LEU A 64 -26.14 -13.31 -3.27
C LEU A 64 -25.47 -13.41 -1.89
N TRP A 65 -26.03 -12.69 -0.90
CA TRP A 65 -25.54 -12.72 0.47
C TRP A 65 -25.72 -14.11 1.13
N PHE A 66 -26.88 -14.76 0.96
CA PHE A 66 -27.08 -16.13 1.45
C PHE A 66 -26.12 -17.12 0.77
N VAL A 67 -25.94 -17.00 -0.54
CA VAL A 67 -24.97 -17.82 -1.30
C VAL A 67 -23.55 -17.60 -0.77
N PHE A 68 -23.18 -16.35 -0.49
CA PHE A 68 -21.88 -16.04 0.11
C PHE A 68 -21.70 -16.70 1.48
N ILE A 69 -22.70 -16.62 2.37
CA ILE A 69 -22.64 -17.28 3.69
C ILE A 69 -22.48 -18.80 3.54
N TYR A 70 -23.21 -19.41 2.62
CA TYR A 70 -23.09 -20.84 2.34
C TYR A 70 -21.67 -21.21 1.88
N PHE A 71 -21.12 -20.49 0.90
CA PHE A 71 -19.75 -20.70 0.43
C PHE A 71 -18.72 -20.46 1.52
N PHE A 72 -18.90 -19.40 2.31
CA PHE A 72 -18.03 -19.06 3.43
C PHE A 72 -17.98 -20.17 4.48
N TRP A 73 -19.14 -20.76 4.81
CA TRP A 73 -19.20 -21.93 5.67
C TRP A 73 -18.49 -23.14 5.05
N LYS A 74 -18.78 -23.44 3.78
CA LYS A 74 -18.24 -24.61 3.09
C LYS A 74 -16.72 -24.54 2.87
N LEU A 75 -16.18 -23.35 2.62
CA LEU A 75 -14.74 -23.11 2.47
C LEU A 75 -13.97 -23.19 3.80
N GLY A 76 -14.65 -22.99 4.93
CA GLY A 76 -14.06 -23.13 6.26
C GLY A 76 -14.04 -24.58 6.80
N ASP A 77 -14.85 -25.48 6.26
CA ASP A 77 -14.93 -26.89 6.69
C ASP A 77 -13.63 -27.71 6.52
N PRO A 78 -12.80 -27.50 5.48
CA PRO A 78 -11.54 -28.22 5.31
C PRO A 78 -10.49 -27.90 6.39
N PHE A 79 -10.69 -26.85 7.19
CA PHE A 79 -9.71 -26.36 8.17
C PHE A 79 -10.24 -26.45 9.62
N PRO A 80 -10.26 -27.64 10.24
CA PRO A 80 -10.64 -27.81 11.64
C PRO A 80 -9.48 -27.44 12.57
N ILE A 81 -9.25 -26.15 12.83
CA ILE A 81 -8.11 -25.69 13.66
C ILE A 81 -8.43 -25.64 15.17
N LEU A 82 -9.72 -25.62 15.56
CA LEU A 82 -10.14 -25.81 16.96
C LEU A 82 -11.19 -26.91 17.08
N SER A 83 -10.91 -27.83 18.00
CA SER A 83 -11.70 -29.00 18.37
C SER A 83 -13.22 -28.77 18.31
N ALA A 84 -13.92 -29.66 17.61
CA ALA A 84 -15.37 -29.70 17.40
C ALA A 84 -16.22 -29.89 18.67
N LYS A 85 -15.64 -29.65 19.86
CA LYS A 85 -16.32 -29.79 21.16
C LYS A 85 -17.02 -28.52 21.64
N HIS A 86 -16.73 -27.36 21.05
CA HIS A 86 -17.50 -26.13 21.29
C HIS A 86 -18.31 -25.79 20.03
N GLY A 87 -19.57 -25.42 20.22
CA GLY A 87 -20.61 -25.42 19.17
C GLY A 87 -20.31 -24.59 17.92
N ILE A 88 -21.14 -24.83 16.90
CA ILE A 88 -21.04 -24.34 15.51
C ILE A 88 -21.07 -22.80 15.35
N PHE A 89 -21.20 -22.04 16.44
CA PHE A 89 -21.37 -20.58 16.46
C PHE A 89 -20.49 -19.87 17.50
N THR A 90 -19.42 -20.49 17.98
CA THR A 90 -18.50 -19.81 18.90
C THR A 90 -17.63 -18.79 18.14
N ILE A 91 -17.50 -17.57 18.70
CA ILE A 91 -16.72 -16.44 18.15
C ILE A 91 -15.32 -16.87 17.71
N GLU A 92 -14.66 -17.75 18.47
CA GLU A 92 -13.32 -18.27 18.18
C GLU A 92 -13.24 -19.04 16.85
N GLN A 93 -14.26 -19.84 16.53
CA GLN A 93 -14.30 -20.60 15.27
C GLN A 93 -14.49 -19.66 14.07
N ALA A 94 -15.33 -18.62 14.22
CA ALA A 94 -15.51 -17.61 13.18
C ALA A 94 -14.20 -16.86 12.91
N ILE A 95 -13.47 -16.45 13.97
CA ILE A 95 -12.16 -15.80 13.85
C ILE A 95 -11.16 -16.72 13.13
N SER A 96 -11.10 -18.00 13.49
CA SER A 96 -10.18 -18.96 12.88
C SER A 96 -10.43 -19.14 11.38
N ARG A 97 -11.69 -19.33 10.96
CA ARG A 97 -12.06 -19.49 9.54
C ARG A 97 -11.72 -18.25 8.71
N ILE A 98 -12.04 -17.07 9.25
CA ILE A 98 -11.70 -15.79 8.62
C ILE A 98 -10.19 -15.61 8.51
N GLY A 99 -9.45 -15.98 9.55
CA GLY A 99 -8.00 -15.91 9.57
C GLY A 99 -7.38 -16.69 8.42
N VAL A 100 -7.80 -17.94 8.21
CA VAL A 100 -7.30 -18.78 7.12
C VAL A 100 -7.63 -18.19 5.75
N ILE A 101 -8.89 -17.79 5.53
CA ILE A 101 -9.34 -17.21 4.26
C ILE A 101 -8.59 -15.90 4.00
N GLY A 102 -8.50 -15.02 5.00
CA GLY A 102 -7.84 -13.73 4.91
C GLY A 102 -6.35 -13.84 4.62
N VAL A 103 -5.64 -14.71 5.34
CA VAL A 103 -4.20 -14.96 5.11
C VAL A 103 -3.97 -15.56 3.73
N THR A 104 -4.82 -16.49 3.29
CA THR A 104 -4.71 -17.09 1.95
C THR A 104 -4.88 -16.03 0.86
N VAL A 105 -5.91 -15.19 0.97
CA VAL A 105 -6.15 -14.09 0.02
C VAL A 105 -5.00 -13.07 0.06
N MET A 106 -4.52 -12.70 1.24
CA MET A 106 -3.36 -11.81 1.39
C MET A 106 -2.10 -12.40 0.76
N ALA A 107 -1.85 -13.69 0.94
CA ALA A 107 -0.71 -14.38 0.35
C ALA A 107 -0.78 -14.38 -1.19
N VAL A 108 -1.96 -14.67 -1.75
CA VAL A 108 -2.16 -14.67 -3.21
C VAL A 108 -2.02 -13.26 -3.79
N LEU A 109 -2.64 -12.25 -3.17
CA LEU A 109 -2.56 -10.87 -3.63
C LEU A 109 -1.13 -10.31 -3.51
N SER A 110 -0.45 -10.61 -2.41
CA SER A 110 0.95 -10.24 -2.21
C SER A 110 1.86 -10.94 -3.22
N GLY A 111 1.64 -12.23 -3.46
CA GLY A 111 2.37 -12.99 -4.49
C GLY A 111 2.16 -12.42 -5.88
N PHE A 112 0.92 -12.10 -6.27
CA PHE A 112 0.64 -11.46 -7.55
C PHE A 112 1.30 -10.07 -7.66
N GLY A 113 1.24 -9.26 -6.60
CA GLY A 113 1.92 -7.96 -6.55
C GLY A 113 3.45 -8.09 -6.69
N ALA A 114 4.04 -9.10 -6.06
CA ALA A 114 5.47 -9.38 -6.12
C ALA A 114 5.94 -9.85 -7.50
N VAL A 115 5.06 -10.42 -8.32
CA VAL A 115 5.36 -10.80 -9.72
C VAL A 115 5.04 -9.65 -10.68
N ASN A 116 3.94 -8.92 -10.45
CA ASN A 116 3.56 -7.80 -11.32
C ASN A 116 4.52 -6.60 -11.20
N ALA A 117 5.04 -6.32 -10.00
CA ALA A 117 6.01 -5.25 -9.79
C ALA A 117 7.27 -5.41 -10.67
N PRO A 118 8.00 -6.55 -10.64
CA PRO A 118 9.13 -6.76 -11.54
C PRO A 118 8.67 -6.84 -12.99
N TYR A 119 7.51 -7.40 -13.34
CA TYR A 119 7.05 -7.39 -14.73
C TYR A 119 6.94 -5.96 -15.29
N VAL A 120 6.41 -5.02 -14.50
CA VAL A 120 6.31 -3.60 -14.89
C VAL A 120 7.67 -2.90 -14.84
N TYR A 121 8.46 -3.07 -13.78
CA TYR A 121 9.74 -2.38 -13.63
C TYR A 121 10.88 -2.96 -14.49
N MET A 122 10.83 -4.24 -14.83
CA MET A 122 11.82 -4.88 -15.68
C MET A 122 11.76 -4.31 -17.09
N THR A 123 10.61 -3.85 -17.59
CA THR A 123 10.53 -3.10 -18.87
C THR A 123 11.19 -1.72 -18.81
N VAL A 124 11.26 -1.10 -17.63
CA VAL A 124 11.99 0.17 -17.41
C VAL A 124 13.50 -0.07 -17.42
N PHE A 125 13.97 -1.18 -16.82
CA PHE A 125 15.39 -1.57 -16.83
C PHE A 125 15.84 -2.25 -18.14
N MET A 126 14.94 -2.94 -18.86
CA MET A 126 15.16 -3.54 -20.19
C MET A 126 14.80 -2.60 -21.34
N ARG A 127 14.56 -1.31 -21.09
CA ARG A 127 14.47 -0.33 -22.19
C ARG A 127 15.79 -0.42 -22.96
N LYS A 128 15.75 -1.02 -24.16
CA LYS A 128 16.90 -1.03 -25.06
C LYS A 128 17.37 0.41 -25.18
N VAL A 129 18.57 0.68 -24.67
CA VAL A 129 19.19 1.98 -24.81
C VAL A 129 19.41 2.18 -26.29
N ASP A 130 18.60 3.04 -26.90
CA ASP A 130 18.70 3.35 -28.31
C ASP A 130 20.02 4.08 -28.57
N GLN A 131 20.76 3.70 -29.61
CA GLN A 131 22.07 4.29 -29.90
C GLN A 131 21.97 5.81 -30.10
N HIS A 132 20.83 6.30 -30.60
CA HIS A 132 20.58 7.72 -30.72
C HIS A 132 20.54 8.44 -29.35
N ALA A 133 19.98 7.79 -28.33
CA ALA A 133 19.93 8.33 -26.98
C ALA A 133 21.33 8.44 -26.36
N ILE A 134 22.22 7.47 -26.65
CA ILE A 134 23.63 7.50 -26.22
C ILE A 134 24.36 8.68 -26.86
N THR A 135 24.28 8.81 -28.19
CA THR A 135 24.94 9.92 -28.91
C THR A 135 24.42 11.28 -28.48
N GLN A 136 23.12 11.42 -28.19
CA GLN A 136 22.57 12.67 -27.64
C GLN A 136 23.12 12.98 -26.24
N MET A 137 23.31 11.96 -25.41
CA MET A 137 23.86 12.13 -24.06
C MET A 137 25.34 12.49 -24.09
N GLU A 138 26.12 11.88 -24.98
CA GLU A 138 27.53 12.23 -25.24
C GLU A 138 27.67 13.68 -25.72
N ARG A 139 26.81 14.12 -26.65
CA ARG A 139 26.81 15.52 -27.12
C ARG A 139 26.52 16.49 -25.98
N LYS A 140 25.55 16.18 -25.11
CA LYS A 140 25.25 16.99 -23.92
C LYS A 140 26.44 17.03 -22.95
N LEU A 141 27.12 15.90 -22.76
CA LEU A 141 28.31 15.83 -21.91
C LEU A 141 29.43 16.72 -22.46
N MET A 142 29.68 16.66 -23.77
CA MET A 142 30.70 17.45 -24.44
C MET A 142 30.42 18.96 -24.32
N GLN A 143 29.18 19.38 -24.55
CA GLN A 143 28.75 20.77 -24.34
C GLN A 143 28.92 21.23 -22.89
N THR A 144 28.63 20.36 -21.93
CA THR A 144 28.80 20.66 -20.50
C THR A 144 30.27 20.84 -20.16
N MET A 145 31.15 20.01 -20.72
CA MET A 145 32.59 20.12 -20.57
C MET A 145 33.13 21.45 -21.10
N GLU A 146 32.66 21.90 -22.27
CA GLU A 146 33.00 23.21 -22.84
C GLU A 146 32.55 24.36 -21.93
N MET A 147 31.31 24.31 -21.43
CA MET A 147 30.82 25.31 -20.47
C MET A 147 31.68 25.37 -19.20
N ILE A 148 32.13 24.23 -18.69
CA ILE A 148 33.03 24.17 -17.53
C ILE A 148 34.37 24.82 -17.86
N ALA A 149 34.95 24.52 -19.02
CA ALA A 149 36.22 25.11 -19.46
C ALA A 149 36.13 26.64 -19.59
N ILE A 150 35.05 27.16 -20.20
CA ILE A 150 34.79 28.59 -20.32
C ILE A 150 34.66 29.24 -18.94
N LYS A 151 33.91 28.63 -18.02
CA LYS A 151 33.77 29.14 -16.65
C LYS A 151 35.10 29.17 -15.92
N LYS A 152 35.92 28.11 -16.01
CA LYS A 152 37.27 28.09 -15.43
C LYS A 152 38.16 29.20 -15.99
N ARG A 153 38.10 29.45 -17.29
CA ARG A 153 38.86 30.54 -17.93
C ARG A 153 38.42 31.91 -17.42
N ARG A 154 37.12 32.15 -17.26
CA ARG A 154 36.60 33.39 -16.67
C ARG A 154 37.05 33.58 -15.23
N VAL A 155 37.01 32.54 -14.40
CA VAL A 155 37.49 32.61 -13.00
C VAL A 155 38.97 33.00 -12.96
N ALA A 156 39.82 32.34 -13.75
CA ALA A 156 41.24 32.67 -13.82
C ALA A 156 41.51 34.10 -14.33
N GLN A 157 40.66 34.64 -15.21
CA GLN A 157 40.74 36.04 -15.65
C GLN A 157 40.38 37.00 -14.51
N TYR A 158 39.28 36.76 -13.80
CA TYR A 158 38.91 37.58 -12.65
C TYR A 158 39.94 37.54 -11.53
N GLU A 159 40.56 36.38 -11.25
CA GLU A 159 41.66 36.28 -10.27
C GLU A 159 42.88 37.12 -10.67
N ARG A 160 43.22 37.14 -11.97
CA ARG A 160 44.31 37.99 -12.49
C ARG A 160 43.99 39.48 -12.37
N GLU A 161 42.76 39.89 -12.69
CA GLU A 161 42.31 41.28 -12.56
C GLU A 161 42.26 41.73 -11.09
N LEU A 162 41.82 40.85 -10.17
CA LEU A 162 41.86 41.08 -8.73
C LEU A 162 43.30 41.21 -8.21
N ALA A 163 44.22 40.35 -8.66
CA ALA A 163 45.63 40.45 -8.27
C ALA A 163 46.28 41.76 -8.76
N LEU A 164 45.99 42.18 -9.99
CA LEU A 164 46.49 43.45 -10.56
C LEU A 164 45.90 44.68 -9.85
N SER A 165 44.59 44.66 -9.55
CA SER A 165 43.93 45.76 -8.84
C SER A 165 44.31 45.84 -7.36
N ALA A 166 44.64 44.71 -6.71
CA ALA A 166 45.23 44.69 -5.37
C ALA A 166 46.64 45.30 -5.34
N PHE A 167 47.47 45.00 -6.34
CA PHE A 167 48.80 45.59 -6.48
C PHE A 167 48.75 47.11 -6.70
N SER A 168 47.86 47.59 -7.58
CA SER A 168 47.67 49.02 -7.82
C SER A 168 47.18 49.80 -6.59
N ARG A 169 46.42 49.15 -5.70
CA ARG A 169 45.88 49.78 -4.47
C ARG A 169 46.91 49.84 -3.35
N GLY A 170 47.92 48.96 -3.34
CA GLY A 170 49.04 49.01 -2.39
C GLY A 170 50.06 50.10 -2.71
N GLN A 171 50.16 50.51 -3.98
CA GLN A 171 51.11 51.55 -4.44
C GLN A 171 50.62 52.99 -4.19
N SER A 172 49.34 53.20 -3.88
CA SER A 172 48.74 54.51 -3.60
C SER A 172 48.66 54.87 -2.10
N VAL A 173 49.16 54.02 -1.21
CA VAL A 173 49.10 54.19 0.27
C VAL A 173 50.51 54.27 0.89
N LEU A 174 51.55 54.37 0.05
CA LEU A 174 52.93 54.73 0.40
C LEU A 174 53.23 56.11 -0.19
#